data_AF-A0A1I7ATT5-F1
#
_entry.id   AF-A0A1I7ATT5-F1
#
_cell.length_a   1.000
_cell.length_b   1.000
_cell.length_c   1.000
_cell.angle_alpha   90.00
_cell.angle_beta   90.00
_cell.angle_gamma   90.00
#
_symmetry.space_group_name_H-M   'P 1'
#
loop_
_entity.id
_entity.type
_entity.pdbx_description
1 polymer ?
#
loop_
_entity_poly.entity_id
_entity_poly.type
_entity_poly.pdbx_seq_one_letter_code
_entity_poly.pdbx_strand_id
1 'polypeptide(L)'
;MLLLSRRKKALAAWNCLIRVQAHMKGNSLIGRQLYPLLQGSGLNEVKVEPKMVYMDSSKPELVDGFILKTIIPMVEDVKRQALGMQMIEEETWNKGITELHETARSMGTFCYTFFKGRARK
;
A
#
# COMPACT_ATOMS: atom_id res chain seq x y z
N MET A 1 2.27 -1.36 -6.50
CA MET A 1 2.03 -0.23 -5.58
C MET A 1 2.84 0.96 -6.05
N LEU A 2 2.19 1.82 -6.83
CA LEU A 2 2.72 3.12 -7.20
C LEU A 2 1.80 4.13 -6.51
N LEU A 3 2.19 4.59 -5.31
CA LEU A 3 1.67 5.86 -4.82
C LEU A 3 2.31 6.92 -5.73
N LEU A 4 1.55 7.49 -6.66
CA LEU A 4 1.96 8.72 -7.35
C LEU A 4 1.71 9.95 -6.45
N SER A 5 1.98 9.81 -5.16
CA SER A 5 2.00 10.95 -4.25
C SER A 5 3.39 11.55 -4.31
N ARG A 6 3.51 12.80 -4.78
CA ARG A 6 4.77 13.58 -4.70
C ARG A 6 5.18 13.88 -3.24
N ARG A 7 4.37 13.46 -2.27
CA ARG A 7 4.54 13.61 -0.83
C ARG A 7 5.60 12.63 -0.29
N LYS A 8 6.82 13.13 -0.10
CA LYS A 8 7.99 12.31 0.28
C LYS A 8 7.84 11.65 1.65
N LYS A 9 7.16 12.28 2.61
CA LYS A 9 7.02 11.76 3.98
C LYS A 9 5.92 10.71 4.04
N ALA A 10 4.83 10.84 3.26
CA ALA A 10 3.83 9.79 3.09
C ALA A 10 4.46 8.50 2.54
N LEU A 11 5.34 8.61 1.53
CA LEU A 11 6.08 7.47 1.01
C LEU A 11 7.02 6.86 2.05
N ALA A 12 7.68 7.67 2.88
CA ALA A 12 8.54 7.17 3.96
C ALA A 12 7.75 6.37 5.00
N ALA A 13 6.62 6.90 5.50
CA ALA A 13 5.74 6.20 6.43
C ALA A 13 5.18 4.91 5.80
N TRP A 14 4.76 4.98 4.54
CA TRP A 14 4.31 3.80 3.80
C TRP A 14 5.39 2.73 3.68
N ASN A 15 6.63 3.12 3.35
CA ASN A 15 7.73 2.16 3.22
C ASN A 15 8.05 1.47 4.55
N CYS A 16 7.75 2.10 5.70
CA CYS A 16 7.86 1.45 6.99
C CYS A 16 6.88 0.29 7.13
N LEU A 17 5.62 0.44 6.68
CA LEU A 17 4.66 -0.67 6.62
C LEU A 17 5.21 -1.88 5.84
N ILE A 18 5.81 -1.64 4.67
CA ILE A 18 6.43 -2.71 3.88
C ILE A 18 7.55 -3.39 4.66
N ARG A 19 8.45 -2.61 5.27
CA ARG A 19 9.63 -3.11 5.97
C ARG A 19 9.26 -3.85 7.25
N VAL A 20 8.29 -3.34 8.02
CA VAL A 20 7.77 -4.00 9.23
C VAL A 20 7.12 -5.33 8.86
N GLN A 21 6.24 -5.36 7.85
CA GLN A 21 5.65 -6.62 7.40
C GLN A 21 6.70 -7.61 6.90
N ALA A 22 7.73 -7.16 6.18
CA ALA A 22 8.85 -8.00 5.77
C ALA A 22 9.63 -8.58 6.96
N HIS A 23 9.85 -7.79 8.02
CA HIS A 23 10.47 -8.27 9.25
C HIS A 23 9.62 -9.33 9.96
N MET A 24 8.29 -9.25 9.83
CA MET A 24 7.33 -10.26 10.30
C MET A 24 7.17 -11.44 9.33
N LYS A 25 8.09 -11.64 8.38
CA LYS A 25 8.06 -12.68 7.34
C LYS A 25 6.88 -12.57 6.36
N GLY A 26 6.21 -11.43 6.31
CA GLY A 26 5.18 -11.10 5.31
C GLY A 26 5.77 -10.50 4.03
N ASN A 27 4.93 -10.31 3.00
CA ASN A 27 5.32 -9.66 1.75
C ASN A 27 4.18 -8.76 1.23
N SER A 28 4.20 -7.48 1.61
CA SER A 28 3.21 -6.47 1.17
C SER A 28 3.21 -6.26 -0.34
N LEU A 29 4.26 -6.72 -1.03
CA LEU A 29 4.45 -6.51 -2.45
C LEU A 29 4.15 -7.76 -3.28
N ILE A 30 3.68 -8.85 -2.66
CA ILE A 30 3.54 -10.18 -3.28
C ILE A 30 2.68 -10.19 -4.54
N GLY A 31 1.71 -9.28 -4.65
CA GLY A 31 0.88 -9.13 -5.85
C GLY A 31 1.71 -9.03 -7.15
N ARG A 32 2.86 -8.36 -7.12
CA ARG A 32 3.74 -8.20 -8.30
C ARG A 32 4.53 -9.46 -8.66
N GLN A 33 4.52 -10.46 -7.77
CA GLN A 33 5.23 -11.73 -7.92
C GLN A 33 4.27 -12.89 -8.25
N LEU A 34 2.96 -12.64 -8.38
CA LEU A 34 1.99 -13.71 -8.62
C LEU A 34 2.30 -14.52 -9.89
N TYR A 35 2.79 -13.90 -10.96
CA TYR A 35 3.08 -14.62 -12.21
C TYR A 35 4.18 -15.66 -12.02
N PRO A 36 5.41 -15.31 -11.59
CA PRO A 36 6.46 -16.30 -11.37
C PRO A 36 6.11 -17.30 -10.25
N LEU A 37 5.36 -16.90 -9.22
CA LEU A 37 4.92 -17.81 -8.15
C LEU A 37 3.95 -18.89 -8.67
N LEU A 38 2.95 -18.50 -9.47
CA LEU A 38 2.00 -19.44 -10.05
C LEU A 38 2.69 -20.34 -11.08
N GLN A 39 3.52 -19.78 -11.96
CA GLN A 39 4.27 -20.54 -12.95
C GLN A 39 5.23 -21.55 -12.30
N GLY A 40 5.97 -21.13 -11.26
CA GLY A 40 6.91 -21.99 -10.54
C GLY A 40 6.25 -23.09 -9.71
N SER A 41 4.94 -23.03 -9.49
CA SER A 41 4.18 -24.07 -8.77
C SER A 41 3.72 -25.24 -9.64
N GLY A 42 4.04 -25.23 -10.94
CA GLY A 42 3.62 -26.27 -11.89
C GLY A 42 2.19 -26.09 -12.42
N LEU A 43 1.58 -24.93 -12.19
CA LEU A 43 0.27 -24.59 -12.75
C LEU A 43 0.41 -24.13 -14.21
N ASN A 44 -0.66 -24.38 -14.98
CA ASN A 44 -0.76 -24.09 -16.40
C ASN A 44 -1.70 -22.90 -16.66
N GLU A 45 -1.64 -22.34 -17.88
CA GLU A 45 -2.50 -21.20 -18.30
C GLU A 45 -2.46 -19.99 -17.34
N VAL A 46 -1.28 -19.68 -16.78
CA VAL A 46 -1.13 -18.59 -15.79
C VAL A 46 -1.47 -17.24 -16.42
N LYS A 47 -2.45 -16.55 -15.84
CA LYS A 47 -2.82 -15.17 -16.18
C LYS A 47 -2.84 -14.32 -14.93
N VAL A 48 -2.16 -13.17 -14.97
CA VAL A 48 -2.17 -12.19 -13.88
C VAL A 48 -2.61 -10.85 -14.44
N GLU A 49 -3.57 -10.22 -13.78
CA GLU A 49 -4.11 -8.91 -14.15
C GLU A 49 -4.04 -7.93 -12.97
N PRO A 50 -3.64 -6.66 -13.21
CA PRO A 50 -3.74 -5.62 -12.19
C PRO A 50 -5.20 -5.20 -12.00
N LYS A 51 -5.60 -4.95 -10.75
CA LYS A 51 -6.89 -4.40 -10.36
C LYS A 51 -6.65 -3.10 -9.60
N MET A 52 -6.59 -2.01 -10.36
CA MET A 52 -6.31 -0.67 -9.84
C MET A 52 -7.56 -0.07 -9.21
N VAL A 53 -7.38 0.54 -8.04
CA VAL A 53 -8.36 1.40 -7.38
C VAL A 53 -7.81 2.82 -7.45
N TYR A 54 -8.46 3.69 -8.21
CA TYR A 54 -8.14 5.10 -8.32
C TYR A 54 -9.19 5.94 -7.60
N MET A 55 -8.72 6.83 -6.73
CA MET A 55 -9.52 7.65 -5.84
C MET A 55 -9.15 9.12 -5.97
N ASP A 56 -10.17 9.97 -6.03
CA ASP A 56 -10.10 11.43 -5.95
C ASP A 56 -11.41 11.96 -5.34
N SER A 57 -11.54 13.28 -5.24
CA SER A 57 -12.71 13.93 -4.64
C SER A 57 -14.04 13.66 -5.36
N SER A 58 -14.03 13.15 -6.60
CA SER A 58 -15.26 12.73 -7.29
C SER A 58 -15.83 11.39 -6.76
N LYS A 59 -15.07 10.67 -5.93
CA LYS A 59 -15.44 9.35 -5.39
C LYS A 59 -15.40 9.34 -3.85
N PRO A 60 -16.26 10.14 -3.17
CA PRO A 60 -16.18 10.37 -1.73
C PRO A 60 -16.30 9.08 -0.90
N GLU A 61 -17.13 8.12 -1.33
CA GLU A 61 -17.27 6.83 -0.63
C GLU A 61 -15.99 6.00 -0.66
N LEU A 62 -15.24 6.02 -1.77
CA LEU A 62 -13.96 5.33 -1.86
C LEU A 62 -12.86 6.06 -1.10
N VAL A 63 -12.89 7.39 -1.09
CA VAL A 63 -11.96 8.19 -0.27
C VAL A 63 -12.15 7.87 1.21
N ASP A 64 -13.39 7.88 1.68
CA ASP A 64 -13.71 7.56 3.07
C ASP A 64 -13.41 6.08 3.40
N GLY A 65 -13.98 5.14 2.65
CA GLY A 65 -13.84 3.71 2.94
C GLY A 65 -12.42 3.18 2.74
N PHE A 66 -11.75 3.60 1.66
CA PHE A 66 -10.46 3.04 1.28
C PHE A 66 -9.29 3.86 1.84
N ILE A 67 -9.26 5.18 1.67
CA ILE A 67 -8.14 5.99 2.17
C ILE A 67 -8.23 6.14 3.69
N LEU A 68 -9.33 6.73 4.19
CA LEU A 68 -9.44 7.13 5.59
C LEU A 68 -9.67 5.96 6.55
N LYS A 69 -10.47 4.97 6.15
CA LYS A 69 -10.86 3.85 7.03
C LYS A 69 -10.05 2.57 6.84
N THR A 70 -9.28 2.46 5.75
CA THR A 70 -8.48 1.24 5.48
C THR A 70 -6.99 1.56 5.40
N ILE A 71 -6.59 2.43 4.47
CA ILE A 71 -5.18 2.67 4.18
C ILE A 71 -4.47 3.37 5.34
N ILE A 72 -5.00 4.50 5.82
CA ILE A 72 -4.34 5.26 6.87
C ILE A 72 -4.23 4.44 8.17
N PRO A 73 -5.30 3.80 8.67
CA PRO A 73 -5.21 2.93 9.85
C PRO A 73 -4.19 1.79 9.67
N MET A 74 -4.12 1.19 8.49
CA MET A 74 -3.14 0.14 8.18
C MET A 74 -1.68 0.65 8.28
N VAL A 75 -1.40 1.89 7.88
CA VAL A 75 -0.08 2.49 8.05
C VAL A 75 0.15 2.87 9.51
N GLU A 76 -0.85 3.45 10.19
CA GLU A 76 -0.75 3.84 11.60
C GLU A 76 -0.44 2.65 12.53
N ASP A 77 -1.00 1.47 12.23
CA ASP A 77 -0.84 0.25 13.03
C ASP A 77 0.62 -0.17 13.23
N VAL A 78 1.50 0.14 12.27
CA VAL A 78 2.93 -0.20 12.37
C VAL A 78 3.79 0.87 13.02
N LYS A 79 3.22 1.99 13.52
CA LYS A 79 3.99 3.12 14.09
C LYS A 79 4.99 2.66 15.15
N ARG A 80 4.53 1.87 16.13
CA ARG A 80 5.37 1.44 17.26
C ARG A 80 6.56 0.61 16.79
N GLN A 81 6.32 -0.33 15.87
CA GLN A 81 7.35 -1.18 15.29
C GLN A 81 8.33 -0.35 14.44
N ALA A 82 7.82 0.56 13.60
CA ALA A 82 8.65 1.41 12.74
C ALA A 82 9.60 2.31 13.56
N LEU A 83 9.11 2.92 14.64
CA LEU A 83 9.92 3.72 15.56
C LEU A 83 10.88 2.86 16.38
N GLY A 84 10.41 1.73 16.93
CA GLY A 84 11.24 0.81 17.73
C GLY A 84 12.38 0.19 16.92
N MET A 85 12.18 -0.04 15.62
CA MET A 85 13.19 -0.51 14.68
C MET A 85 14.03 0.63 14.07
N GLN A 86 13.86 1.87 14.52
CA GLN A 86 14.56 3.06 14.04
C GLN A 86 14.50 3.23 12.50
N MET A 87 13.38 2.84 11.89
CA MET A 87 13.20 2.95 10.43
C MET A 87 12.92 4.38 9.96
N ILE A 88 12.42 5.22 10.87
CA ILE A 88 11.93 6.57 10.63
C ILE A 88 11.90 7.34 11.95
N GLU A 89 12.16 8.65 11.91
CA GLU A 89 11.99 9.54 13.07
C GLU A 89 10.51 9.84 13.30
N GLU A 90 10.12 10.07 14.56
CA GLU A 90 8.73 10.36 14.92
C GLU A 90 8.18 11.62 14.22
N GLU A 91 8.98 12.67 14.08
CA GLU A 91 8.55 13.88 13.36
C GLU A 91 8.26 13.58 11.88
N THR A 92 9.13 12.81 11.22
CA THR A 92 8.94 12.39 9.83
C THR A 92 7.72 11.46 9.69
N TRP A 93 7.48 10.59 10.67
CA TRP A 93 6.27 9.76 10.73
C TRP A 93 5.00 10.60 10.79
N ASN A 94 4.90 11.52 11.74
CA ASN A 94 3.71 12.34 11.95
C ASN A 94 3.42 13.22 10.70
N LYS A 95 4.47 13.76 10.07
CA LYS A 95 4.36 14.44 8.77
C LYS A 95 3.86 13.50 7.67
N GLY A 96 4.34 12.26 7.64
CA GLY A 96 3.91 11.27 6.66
C GLY A 96 2.43 10.89 6.78
N ILE A 97 1.92 10.71 7.99
CA ILE A 97 0.48 10.46 8.23
C ILE A 97 -0.36 11.67 7.83
N THR A 98 0.10 12.89 8.16
CA THR A 98 -0.57 14.12 7.71
C THR A 98 -0.63 14.20 6.18
N GLU A 99 0.48 13.92 5.50
CA GLU A 99 0.53 13.89 4.04
C GLU A 99 -0.36 12.79 3.43
N LEU A 100 -0.58 11.66 4.12
CA LEU A 100 -1.54 10.64 3.70
C LEU A 100 -2.99 11.15 3.81
N HIS A 101 -3.36 11.80 4.92
CA HIS A 101 -4.67 12.44 5.06
C HIS A 101 -4.94 13.50 3.99
N GLU A 102 -3.91 14.23 3.56
CA GLU A 102 -4.03 15.21 2.48
C GLU A 102 -4.43 14.59 1.13
N THR A 103 -4.12 13.32 0.90
CA THR A 103 -4.56 12.60 -0.31
C THR A 103 -6.06 12.36 -0.35
N ALA A 104 -6.75 12.48 0.79
CA ALA A 104 -8.21 12.37 0.91
C ALA A 104 -8.94 13.74 0.88
N ARG A 105 -8.21 14.85 0.69
CA ARG A 105 -8.80 16.20 0.59
C ARG A 105 -9.25 16.50 -0.85
N SER A 106 -9.87 17.67 -1.07
CA SER A 106 -10.52 18.08 -2.33
C SER A 106 -9.62 18.01 -3.58
N MET A 107 -8.32 18.27 -3.46
CA MET A 107 -7.33 18.19 -4.54
C MET A 107 -6.42 16.96 -4.44
N GLY A 108 -6.75 16.02 -3.54
CA GLY A 108 -6.00 14.81 -3.32
C GLY A 108 -6.37 13.71 -4.31
N THR A 109 -5.36 12.93 -4.70
CA THR A 109 -5.56 11.71 -5.51
C THR A 109 -4.79 10.57 -4.88
N PHE A 110 -5.33 9.35 -4.99
CA PHE A 110 -4.68 8.15 -4.49
C PHE A 110 -4.86 6.99 -5.47
N CYS A 111 -3.83 6.16 -5.59
CA CYS A 111 -3.87 4.97 -6.43
C CYS A 111 -3.31 3.77 -5.66
N TYR A 112 -4.09 2.69 -5.64
CA TYR A 112 -3.68 1.39 -5.11
C TYR A 112 -3.91 0.32 -6.18
N THR A 113 -3.10 -0.74 -6.21
CA THR A 113 -3.26 -1.80 -7.22
C THR A 113 -3.14 -3.15 -6.57
N PHE A 114 -4.24 -3.90 -6.58
CA PHE A 114 -4.25 -5.33 -6.33
C PHE A 114 -3.81 -6.09 -7.58
N PHE A 115 -3.44 -7.35 -7.41
CA PHE A 115 -3.17 -8.25 -8.53
C PHE A 115 -4.02 -9.51 -8.38
N LYS A 116 -4.66 -9.93 -9.46
CA LYS A 116 -5.46 -11.15 -9.51
C LYS A 116 -4.77 -12.16 -10.43
N GLY A 117 -4.38 -13.29 -9.87
CA GLY A 117 -3.86 -14.43 -10.61
C GLY A 117 -4.93 -15.50 -10.84
N ARG A 118 -4.90 -16.15 -12.00
CA ARG A 118 -5.69 -17.34 -12.34
C ARG A 118 -4.77 -18.34 -13.04
N ALA A 119 -4.94 -19.62 -12.76
CA ALA A 119 -4.20 -20.71 -13.40
C ALA A 119 -5.01 -22.02 -13.30
N ARG A 120 -4.62 -23.04 -14.05
CA ARG A 120 -5.18 -24.40 -14.02
C ARG A 120 -4.16 -25.40 -13.46
N LYS A 121 -4.63 -26.49 -12.88
CA LYS A 121 -3.80 -27.67 -12.64
C LYS A 121 -3.48 -28.33 -13.98
#